data_AF-A8P3I8-F1
#
_entry.id   AF-A8P3I8-F1
#
_cell.length_a   1.000
_cell.length_b   1.000
_cell.length_c   1.000
_cell.angle_alpha   90.00
_cell.angle_beta   90.00
_cell.angle_gamma   90.00
#
_symmetry.space_group_name_H-M   'P 1'
#
loop_
_entity.id
_entity.type
_entity.pdbx_description
1 polymer ?
#
loop_
_entity_poly.entity_id
_entity_poly.type
_entity_poly.pdbx_seq_one_letter_code
_entity_poly.pdbx_strand_id
1 'polypeptide(L)'
;KGRLNDNDYELAIGVLIRQAKSEGITEEEIIKWNLYYEQRVCKSKDRLENSELDEQAHMISSLRKRFWIPKGRIEVKRVLNKCIGYRRWKAKPFKLPTMHNYPSFRVTRSRTLSRVGLDYLGPVSVKIETGDAKRWIALFTCLATRAVHLKLADSLESFLILSEDLLHEAEK
;
A
#
# COMPACT_ATOMS: atom_id res chain seq x y z
N LYS A 1 24.46 -12.42 26.43
CA LYS A 1 24.28 -11.40 27.50
C LYS A 1 23.16 -10.45 27.08
N GLY A 2 21.93 -10.44 27.56
CA GLY A 2 21.08 -11.33 28.35
C GLY A 2 19.71 -10.63 28.24
N ARG A 3 18.73 -11.23 27.55
CA ARG A 3 17.38 -10.66 27.46
C ARG A 3 16.77 -10.77 28.86
N LEU A 4 16.20 -9.67 29.37
CA LEU A 4 15.37 -9.70 30.57
C LEU A 4 14.18 -10.62 30.29
N ASN A 5 14.01 -11.65 31.11
CA ASN A 5 12.91 -12.60 31.02
C ASN A 5 11.69 -12.06 31.80
N ASP A 6 10.51 -12.62 31.57
CA ASP A 6 9.25 -12.20 32.23
C ASP A 6 9.36 -12.19 33.77
N ASN A 7 10.14 -13.10 34.36
CA ASN A 7 10.42 -13.12 35.81
C ASN A 7 11.23 -11.91 36.29
N ASP A 8 12.10 -11.34 35.45
CA ASP A 8 12.89 -10.16 35.81
C ASP A 8 12.01 -8.90 35.88
N TYR A 9 10.94 -8.86 35.08
CA TYR A 9 9.95 -7.77 35.10
C TYR A 9 9.05 -7.83 36.33
N GLU A 10 8.57 -9.02 36.69
CA GLU A 10 7.79 -9.21 37.93
C GLU A 10 8.62 -8.87 39.17
N LEU A 11 9.91 -9.23 39.16
CA LEU A 11 10.83 -8.86 40.24
C LEU A 11 11.01 -7.33 40.32
N ALA A 12 11.17 -6.64 39.18
CA ALA A 12 11.30 -5.18 39.14
C ALA A 12 10.04 -4.46 39.63
N ILE A 13 8.85 -4.92 39.24
CA ILE A 13 7.57 -4.39 39.73
C ILE A 13 7.44 -4.62 41.25
N GLY A 14 7.79 -5.81 41.72
CA GLY A 14 7.78 -6.13 43.15
C GLY A 14 8.80 -5.33 43.97
N VAL A 15 9.96 -4.98 43.40
CA VAL A 15 10.95 -4.10 44.05
C VAL A 15 10.42 -2.67 44.15
N LEU A 16 9.83 -2.13 43.08
CA LEU A 16 9.26 -0.78 43.09
C LEU A 16 8.09 -0.64 44.06
N ILE A 17 7.19 -1.64 44.14
CA ILE A 17 6.09 -1.65 45.12
C ILE A 17 6.61 -1.80 46.56
N ARG A 18 7.70 -2.53 46.78
CA ARG A 18 8.32 -2.64 48.11
C ARG A 18 9.02 -1.36 48.52
N GLN A 19 9.77 -0.75 47.62
CA GLN A 19 10.44 0.53 47.83
C GLN A 19 9.40 1.64 48.11
N ALA A 20 8.28 1.62 47.38
CA ALA A 20 7.14 2.51 47.62
C ALA A 20 6.57 2.44 49.04
N LYS A 21 6.63 1.24 49.64
CA LYS A 21 6.10 0.96 50.97
C LYS A 21 7.11 1.23 52.09
N SER A 22 8.41 1.25 51.79
CA SER A 22 9.48 1.42 52.79
C SER A 22 9.99 2.86 52.91
N GLU A 23 10.15 3.56 51.79
CA GLU A 23 10.82 4.87 51.75
C GLU A 23 9.84 6.05 51.62
N GLY A 24 8.57 5.77 51.28
CA GLY A 24 7.60 6.78 50.85
C GLY A 24 7.93 7.27 49.44
N ILE A 25 6.90 7.60 48.65
CA ILE A 25 7.06 8.07 47.27
C ILE A 25 6.69 9.54 47.21
N THR A 26 7.47 10.34 46.49
CA THR A 26 7.18 11.75 46.24
C THR A 26 5.98 11.92 45.30
N GLU A 27 5.21 13.01 45.40
CA GLU A 27 4.07 13.25 44.50
C GLU A 27 4.48 13.25 43.01
N GLU A 28 5.68 13.72 42.70
CA GLU A 28 6.27 13.68 41.37
C GLU A 28 6.44 12.25 40.85
N GLU A 29 6.90 11.34 41.72
CA GLU A 29 7.04 9.92 41.40
C GLU A 29 5.69 9.21 41.31
N ILE A 30 4.70 9.56 42.15
CA ILE A 30 3.34 9.04 42.06
C ILE A 30 2.74 9.38 40.68
N ILE A 31 2.91 10.62 40.23
CA ILE A 31 2.43 11.07 38.92
C ILE A 31 3.23 10.41 37.79
N LYS A 32 4.56 10.36 37.90
CA LYS A 32 5.47 9.74 36.92
C LYS A 32 5.15 8.26 36.68
N TRP A 33 4.83 7.54 37.75
CA TRP A 33 4.53 6.12 37.72
C TRP A 33 3.03 5.81 37.68
N ASN A 34 2.19 6.85 37.60
CA ASN A 34 0.73 6.78 37.51
C ASN A 34 0.11 5.87 38.60
N LEU A 35 0.67 5.99 39.81
CA LEU A 35 0.31 5.20 40.98
C LEU A 35 -0.86 5.85 41.75
N TYR A 36 -1.60 5.05 42.50
CA TYR A 36 -2.64 5.48 43.42
C TYR A 36 -2.69 4.53 44.62
N TYR A 37 -3.09 5.03 45.78
CA TYR A 37 -3.30 4.18 46.96
C TYR A 37 -4.75 3.71 47.01
N GLU A 38 -4.96 2.41 47.16
CA GLU A 38 -6.26 1.80 47.46
C GLU A 38 -6.12 0.97 48.72
N GLN A 39 -6.83 1.36 49.80
CA GLN A 39 -6.85 0.63 51.07
C GLN A 39 -5.43 0.30 51.61
N ARG A 40 -4.52 1.30 51.56
CA ARG A 40 -3.08 1.23 51.94
C ARG A 40 -2.18 0.40 51.01
N VAL A 41 -2.70 -0.08 49.88
CA VAL A 41 -1.93 -0.77 48.84
C VAL A 41 -1.75 0.16 47.64
N CYS A 42 -0.51 0.36 47.22
CA CYS A 42 -0.20 1.12 46.01
C CYS A 42 -0.57 0.31 44.75
N LYS A 43 -1.33 0.91 43.83
CA LYS A 43 -1.84 0.37 42.56
C LYS A 43 -1.61 1.38 41.42
N SER A 44 -1.86 1.04 40.15
CA SER A 44 -1.65 1.97 39.00
C SER A 44 -2.95 2.26 38.23
N LYS A 45 -3.24 3.52 37.89
CA LYS A 45 -4.49 3.94 37.21
C LYS A 45 -4.40 3.68 35.70
N ASP A 46 -5.46 3.14 35.11
CA ASP A 46 -5.53 2.86 33.67
C ASP A 46 -5.99 4.11 32.88
N ARG A 47 -5.33 4.44 31.76
CA ARG A 47 -5.55 5.68 30.96
C ARG A 47 -6.23 5.39 29.62
N LEU A 48 -7.52 5.04 29.64
CA LEU A 48 -8.20 4.65 28.40
C LEU A 48 -9.61 5.22 28.22
N GLU A 49 -9.69 6.53 28.02
CA GLU A 49 -10.77 7.16 27.27
C GLU A 49 -10.13 8.08 26.23
N ASN A 50 -10.39 7.78 24.95
CA ASN A 50 -10.24 8.61 23.74
C ASN A 50 -10.25 7.64 22.55
N SER A 51 -11.46 7.18 22.25
CA SER A 51 -11.85 6.33 21.14
C SER A 51 -11.93 7.14 19.85
N GLU A 52 -10.93 6.99 18.97
CA GLU A 52 -11.08 7.24 17.51
C GLU A 52 -9.91 6.70 16.67
N LEU A 53 -9.06 5.82 17.21
CA LEU A 53 -7.74 5.57 16.62
C LEU A 53 -7.57 4.10 16.21
N ASP A 54 -7.21 3.92 14.93
CA ASP A 54 -6.18 3.02 14.36
C ASP A 54 -5.94 1.71 15.14
N GLU A 55 -5.93 0.53 14.49
CA GLU A 55 -5.74 -0.79 15.13
C GLU A 55 -4.62 -0.87 16.20
N GLN A 56 -3.62 0.01 16.08
CA GLN A 56 -2.61 0.29 17.11
C GLN A 56 -3.22 0.61 18.49
N ALA A 57 -4.30 1.38 18.57
CA ALA A 57 -4.99 1.73 19.80
C ALA A 57 -5.70 0.52 20.44
N HIS A 58 -6.22 -0.42 19.65
CA HIS A 58 -6.81 -1.65 20.20
C HIS A 58 -5.74 -2.51 20.90
N MET A 59 -4.59 -2.72 20.25
CA MET A 59 -3.49 -3.43 20.88
C MET A 59 -2.93 -2.67 22.09
N ILE A 60 -2.79 -1.35 22.01
CA ILE A 60 -2.33 -0.54 23.15
C ILE A 60 -3.34 -0.59 24.30
N SER A 61 -4.64 -0.67 24.02
CA SER A 61 -5.68 -0.87 25.02
C SER A 61 -5.54 -2.21 25.73
N SER A 62 -5.41 -3.28 24.96
CA SER A 62 -5.20 -4.62 25.50
C SER A 62 -3.88 -4.75 26.28
N LEU A 63 -2.83 -4.06 25.84
CA LEU A 63 -1.56 -3.99 26.57
C LEU A 63 -1.69 -3.18 27.86
N ARG A 64 -2.43 -2.06 27.85
CA ARG A 64 -2.60 -1.19 29.03
C ARG A 64 -3.36 -1.84 30.18
N LYS A 65 -4.30 -2.75 29.87
CA LYS A 65 -4.96 -3.59 30.88
C LYS A 65 -4.01 -4.44 31.73
N ARG A 66 -2.77 -4.66 31.26
CA ARG A 66 -1.77 -5.52 31.92
C ARG A 66 -0.43 -4.82 32.16
N PHE A 67 -0.07 -3.84 31.34
CA PHE A 67 1.25 -3.23 31.30
C PHE A 67 1.19 -1.72 31.02
N TRP A 68 1.85 -0.91 31.84
CA TRP A 68 2.07 0.51 31.57
C TRP A 68 3.40 0.73 30.82
N ILE A 69 3.35 0.83 29.50
CA ILE A 69 4.53 0.99 28.64
C ILE A 69 4.79 2.49 28.35
N PRO A 70 5.91 3.08 28.83
CA PRO A 70 6.30 4.44 28.49
C PRO A 70 6.42 4.59 26.97
N LYS A 71 5.82 5.63 26.39
CA LYS A 71 5.77 5.83 24.92
C LYS A 71 5.23 4.60 24.16
N GLY A 72 4.33 3.80 24.77
CA GLY A 72 3.86 2.53 24.21
C GLY A 72 3.32 2.60 22.77
N ARG A 73 2.76 3.74 22.36
CA ARG A 73 2.38 4.01 20.95
C ARG A 73 3.55 3.85 19.97
N ILE A 74 4.72 4.38 20.33
CA ILE A 74 5.92 4.33 19.49
C ILE A 74 6.47 2.91 19.43
N GLU A 75 6.49 2.21 20.56
CA GLU A 75 7.01 0.83 20.63
C GLU A 75 6.14 -0.14 19.84
N VAL A 76 4.82 -0.07 20.06
CA VAL A 76 3.83 -0.85 19.32
C VAL A 76 3.96 -0.61 17.82
N LYS A 77 4.06 0.64 17.39
CA LYS A 77 4.25 0.98 15.98
C LYS A 77 5.57 0.43 15.43
N ARG A 78 6.64 0.43 16.21
CA ARG A 78 7.95 -0.14 15.83
C ARG A 78 7.86 -1.66 15.60
N VAL A 79 7.20 -2.38 16.51
CA VAL A 79 7.01 -3.84 16.40
C VAL A 79 6.11 -4.18 15.23
N LEU A 80 4.97 -3.50 15.09
CA LEU A 80 4.03 -3.69 13.98
C LEU A 80 4.67 -3.44 12.62
N ASN A 81 5.48 -2.37 12.50
CA ASN A 81 6.17 -2.07 11.25
C ASN A 81 7.23 -3.13 10.85
N LYS A 82 7.71 -3.96 11.79
CA LYS A 82 8.57 -5.11 11.47
C LYS A 82 7.77 -6.31 10.94
N CYS A 83 6.52 -6.46 11.39
CA CYS A 83 5.63 -7.54 10.96
C CYS A 83 5.28 -7.41 9.47
N ILE A 84 5.51 -8.47 8.68
CA ILE A 84 5.18 -8.49 7.24
C ILE A 84 3.65 -8.48 7.04
N GLY A 85 2.90 -9.22 7.86
CA GLY A 85 1.44 -9.27 7.78
C GLY A 85 0.80 -7.89 7.99
N TYR A 86 1.23 -7.18 9.03
CA TYR A 86 0.77 -5.80 9.29
C TYR A 86 1.15 -4.84 8.16
N ARG A 87 2.38 -4.94 7.62
CA ARG A 87 2.81 -4.11 6.49
C ARG A 87 1.96 -4.34 5.24
N ARG A 88 1.58 -5.59 4.95
CA ARG A 88 0.70 -5.93 3.83
C ARG A 88 -0.72 -5.43 4.04
N TRP A 89 -1.27 -5.66 5.23
CA TRP A 89 -2.63 -5.24 5.58
C TRP A 89 -2.79 -3.71 5.57
N LYS A 90 -1.78 -2.99 6.09
CA LYS A 90 -1.74 -1.51 6.10
C LYS A 90 -1.38 -0.89 4.75
N ALA A 91 -0.90 -1.68 3.78
CA ALA A 91 -0.45 -1.15 2.50
C ALA A 91 -1.61 -0.43 1.81
N LYS A 92 -1.41 0.85 1.51
CA LYS A 92 -2.40 1.61 0.74
C LYS A 92 -2.32 1.19 -0.73
N PRO A 93 -3.43 1.24 -1.47
CA PRO A 93 -3.41 1.08 -2.92
C PRO A 93 -2.39 2.02 -3.56
N PHE A 94 -1.86 1.61 -4.72
CA PHE A 94 -0.97 2.46 -5.50
C PHE A 94 -1.66 3.81 -5.75
N LYS A 95 -1.07 4.89 -5.25
CA LYS A 95 -1.61 6.24 -5.46
C LYS A 95 -1.42 6.57 -6.93
N LEU A 96 -2.53 6.77 -7.64
CA LEU A 96 -2.50 7.22 -9.03
C LEU A 96 -1.70 8.53 -9.11
N PRO A 97 -0.72 8.64 -10.03
CA PRO A 97 -0.04 9.90 -10.27
C PRO A 97 -1.05 10.94 -10.75
N THR A 98 -0.72 12.23 -10.60
CA THR A 98 -1.50 13.31 -11.19
C THR A 98 -1.61 13.08 -12.70
N MET A 99 -2.83 12.86 -13.20
CA MET A 99 -3.07 12.70 -14.64
C MET A 99 -2.84 14.05 -15.32
N HIS A 100 -1.96 14.06 -16.32
CA HIS A 100 -1.80 15.20 -17.20
C HIS A 100 -3.00 15.30 -18.14
N ASN A 101 -3.26 16.52 -18.64
CA ASN A 101 -4.27 16.72 -19.67
C ASN A 101 -3.98 15.82 -20.87
N TYR A 102 -5.04 15.21 -21.43
CA TYR A 102 -4.90 14.45 -22.66
C TYR A 102 -4.45 15.37 -23.80
N PRO A 103 -3.61 14.89 -24.72
CA PRO A 103 -3.21 15.69 -25.86
C PRO A 103 -4.42 16.03 -26.72
N SER A 104 -4.43 17.23 -27.33
CA SER A 104 -5.55 17.78 -28.09
C SER A 104 -6.06 16.82 -29.16
N PHE A 105 -5.17 16.07 -29.81
CA PHE A 105 -5.55 15.11 -30.85
C PHE A 105 -6.48 13.98 -30.34
N ARG A 106 -6.45 13.65 -29.04
CA ARG A 106 -7.32 12.64 -28.42
C ARG A 106 -8.72 13.19 -28.08
N VAL A 107 -8.84 14.50 -27.89
CA VAL A 107 -10.07 15.15 -27.40
C VAL A 107 -10.82 15.94 -28.48
N THR A 108 -10.12 16.41 -29.51
CA THR A 108 -10.74 17.15 -30.61
C THR A 108 -11.41 16.18 -31.59
N ARG A 109 -12.69 16.45 -31.93
CA ARG A 109 -13.43 15.70 -32.95
C ARG A 109 -12.67 15.72 -34.28
N SER A 110 -12.66 14.58 -34.97
CA SER A 110 -11.97 14.40 -36.24
C SER A 110 -12.73 13.39 -37.10
N ARG A 111 -12.43 13.35 -38.41
CA ARG A 111 -13.04 12.37 -39.33
C ARG A 111 -12.66 10.95 -38.91
N THR A 112 -13.51 9.98 -39.22
CA THR A 112 -13.20 8.55 -39.04
C THR A 112 -11.83 8.21 -39.62
N LEU A 113 -11.01 7.49 -38.86
CA LEU A 113 -9.64 7.08 -39.22
C LEU A 113 -8.62 8.21 -39.49
N SER A 114 -9.00 9.50 -39.37
CA SER A 114 -8.04 10.61 -39.52
C SER A 114 -7.02 10.70 -38.39
N ARG A 115 -7.35 10.16 -37.22
CA ARG A 115 -6.46 10.03 -36.07
C ARG A 115 -6.57 8.62 -35.52
N VAL A 116 -5.49 7.87 -35.65
CA VAL A 116 -5.41 6.47 -35.24
C VAL A 116 -4.29 6.26 -34.23
N GLY A 117 -4.58 5.43 -33.23
CA GLY A 117 -3.54 4.79 -32.42
C GLY A 117 -3.15 3.48 -33.08
N LEU A 118 -1.85 3.20 -33.16
CA LEU A 118 -1.31 1.93 -33.60
C LEU A 118 -0.90 1.12 -32.37
N ASP A 119 -1.31 -0.13 -32.34
CA ASP A 119 -0.79 -1.13 -31.40
C ASP A 119 -0.48 -2.43 -32.16
N TYR A 120 0.33 -3.30 -31.57
CA TYR A 120 0.65 -4.61 -32.15
C TYR A 120 0.29 -5.71 -31.17
N LEU A 121 -0.56 -6.63 -31.61
CA LEU A 121 -0.68 -7.92 -30.93
C LEU A 121 0.58 -8.73 -31.21
N GLY A 122 1.13 -9.33 -30.15
CA GLY A 122 2.37 -10.10 -30.18
C GLY A 122 2.39 -11.21 -31.25
N PRO A 123 3.56 -11.83 -31.48
CA PRO A 123 3.73 -12.73 -32.61
C PRO A 123 2.82 -13.94 -32.49
N VAL A 124 1.91 -14.09 -33.45
CA VAL A 124 1.04 -15.24 -33.63
C VAL A 124 1.70 -16.18 -34.64
N SER A 125 1.67 -17.48 -34.35
CA SER A 125 2.12 -18.50 -35.31
C SER A 125 1.03 -18.72 -36.35
N VAL A 126 1.33 -18.43 -37.62
CA VAL A 126 0.43 -18.61 -38.76
C VAL A 126 0.99 -19.70 -39.65
N LYS A 127 0.14 -20.65 -40.06
CA LYS A 127 0.51 -21.68 -41.03
C LYS A 127 0.66 -21.05 -42.41
N ILE A 128 1.82 -21.23 -43.02
CA ILE A 128 2.14 -20.88 -44.40
C ILE A 128 2.47 -22.19 -45.15
N GLU A 129 2.45 -22.15 -46.47
CA GLU A 129 2.82 -23.28 -47.34
C GLU A 129 4.20 -23.87 -47.02
N THR A 130 5.15 -23.04 -46.56
CA THR A 130 6.52 -23.46 -46.22
C THR A 130 6.70 -23.83 -44.73
N GLY A 131 5.62 -23.91 -43.94
CA GLY A 131 5.65 -24.21 -42.51
C GLY A 131 5.03 -23.11 -41.65
N ASP A 132 5.40 -23.04 -40.37
CA ASP A 132 4.87 -22.05 -39.44
C ASP A 132 5.71 -20.76 -39.45
N ALA A 133 5.05 -19.61 -39.59
CA ALA A 133 5.71 -18.31 -39.52
C ALA A 133 5.10 -17.43 -38.43
N LYS A 134 5.96 -16.65 -37.78
CA LYS A 134 5.54 -15.65 -36.81
C LYS A 134 5.09 -14.39 -37.54
N ARG A 135 3.86 -13.96 -37.30
CA ARG A 135 3.32 -12.69 -37.79
C ARG A 135 2.72 -11.89 -36.65
N TRP A 136 2.69 -10.58 -36.82
CA TRP A 136 2.06 -9.67 -35.88
C TRP A 136 0.72 -9.21 -36.43
N ILE A 137 -0.18 -8.75 -35.55
CA ILE A 137 -1.43 -8.15 -35.96
C ILE A 137 -1.38 -6.68 -35.55
N ALA A 138 -1.35 -5.79 -36.54
CA ALA A 138 -1.43 -4.36 -36.35
C ALA A 138 -2.88 -3.96 -36.04
N LEU A 139 -3.07 -3.31 -34.90
CA LEU A 139 -4.32 -2.79 -34.37
C LEU A 139 -4.39 -1.29 -34.62
N PHE A 140 -5.19 -0.89 -35.60
CA PHE A 140 -5.46 0.52 -35.87
C PHE A 140 -6.74 0.94 -35.16
N THR A 141 -6.61 1.70 -34.08
CA THR A 141 -7.75 2.18 -33.29
C THR A 141 -8.05 3.63 -33.64
N CYS A 142 -9.21 3.89 -34.23
CA CYS A 142 -9.70 5.24 -34.48
C CYS A 142 -9.93 5.99 -33.16
N LEU A 143 -9.27 7.13 -32.95
CA LEU A 143 -9.42 7.92 -31.72
C LEU A 143 -10.76 8.67 -31.66
N ALA A 144 -11.42 8.89 -32.80
CA ALA A 144 -12.72 9.56 -32.85
C ALA A 144 -13.89 8.63 -32.52
N THR A 145 -13.89 7.41 -33.06
CA THR A 145 -15.03 6.46 -32.95
C THR A 145 -14.72 5.20 -32.15
N ARG A 146 -13.46 4.96 -31.79
CA ARG A 146 -12.97 3.69 -31.22
C ARG A 146 -13.17 2.46 -32.12
N ALA A 147 -13.41 2.66 -33.41
CA ALA A 147 -13.38 1.57 -34.39
C ALA A 147 -11.96 0.98 -34.48
N VAL A 148 -11.86 -0.35 -34.54
CA VAL A 148 -10.59 -1.07 -34.63
C VAL A 148 -10.50 -1.74 -36.00
N HIS A 149 -9.42 -1.48 -36.72
CA HIS A 149 -9.10 -2.11 -37.98
C HIS A 149 -7.85 -2.99 -37.80
N LEU A 150 -7.92 -4.25 -38.24
CA LEU A 150 -6.87 -5.25 -38.04
C LEU A 150 -6.15 -5.51 -39.36
N LYS A 151 -4.84 -5.39 -39.38
CA LYS A 151 -3.99 -5.85 -40.49
C LYS A 151 -2.95 -6.82 -40.02
N LEU A 152 -2.65 -7.79 -40.88
CA LEU A 152 -1.55 -8.72 -40.66
C LEU A 152 -0.25 -8.02 -41.04
N ALA A 153 0.75 -8.12 -40.17
CA ALA A 153 2.06 -7.50 -40.32
C ALA A 153 3.15 -8.58 -40.26
N ASP A 154 4.04 -8.60 -41.25
CA ASP A 154 5.15 -9.55 -41.28
C ASP A 154 6.29 -9.15 -40.33
N SER A 155 6.37 -7.86 -39.96
CA SER A 155 7.35 -7.33 -39.00
C SER A 155 6.77 -6.17 -38.20
N LEU A 156 7.42 -5.82 -37.08
CA LEU A 156 7.08 -4.63 -36.29
C LEU A 156 7.41 -3.32 -37.02
N GLU A 157 8.25 -3.36 -38.06
CA GLU A 157 8.67 -2.18 -38.83
C GLU A 157 7.75 -1.90 -40.04
N SER A 158 6.80 -2.80 -40.33
CA SER A 158 5.85 -2.68 -41.46
C SER A 158 4.85 -1.52 -41.32
N PHE A 159 5.04 -0.61 -40.35
CA PHE A 159 4.14 0.50 -40.05
C PHE A 159 3.85 1.40 -41.26
N LEU A 160 4.89 1.81 -42.00
CA LEU A 160 4.74 2.77 -43.11
C LEU A 160 3.79 2.23 -44.18
N ILE A 161 4.02 0.99 -44.62
CA ILE A 161 3.21 0.31 -45.63
C ILE A 161 1.75 0.18 -45.16
N LEU A 162 1.55 -0.28 -43.93
CA LEU A 162 0.20 -0.48 -43.38
C LEU A 162 -0.55 0.84 -43.17
N SER A 163 0.16 1.94 -42.94
CA SER A 163 -0.43 3.27 -42.77
C SER A 163 -0.93 3.87 -44.09
N GLU A 164 -0.18 3.67 -45.19
CA GLU A 164 -0.61 4.09 -46.52
C GLU A 164 -1.87 3.32 -46.95
N ASP A 165 -1.91 2.01 -46.73
CA ASP A 165 -3.08 1.20 -47.05
C ASP A 165 -4.32 1.63 -46.25
N LEU A 166 -4.14 2.04 -44.99
CA LEU A 166 -5.24 2.51 -44.15
C LEU A 166 -5.77 3.88 -44.58
N LEU A 167 -4.90 4.78 -45.07
CA LEU A 167 -5.33 6.05 -45.65
C LEU A 167 -6.16 5.83 -46.92
N HIS A 168 -5.73 4.90 -47.79
CA HIS A 168 -6.49 4.53 -48.99
C HIS A 168 -7.87 3.93 -48.65
N GLU A 169 -7.99 3.17 -47.56
CA GLU A 169 -9.28 2.65 -47.10
C GLU A 169 -10.15 3.71 -46.41
N ALA A 170 -9.55 4.69 -45.75
CA ALA A 170 -10.29 5.77 -45.08
C ALA A 170 -10.85 6.82 -46.04
N GLU A 171 -10.29 6.90 -47.25
CA GLU A 171 -10.76 7.80 -48.32
C GLU A 171 -11.87 7.22 -49.19
N LYS A 172 -12.04 5.89 -49.19
CA LYS A 172 -13.18 5.20 -49.83
C LYS A 172 -14.46 5.33 -49.01
#